data_AF-A0A953DCZ0-F1
#
_entry.id   AF-A0A953DCZ0-F1
#
_cell.length_a   1.000
_cell.length_b   1.000
_cell.length_c   1.000
_cell.angle_alpha   90.00
_cell.angle_beta   90.00
_cell.angle_gamma   90.00
#
_symmetry.space_group_name_H-M   'P 1'
#
loop_
_entity.id
_entity.type
_entity.pdbx_description
1 polymer ?
#
loop_
_entity_poly.entity_id
_entity_poly.type
_entity_poly.pdbx_seq_one_letter_code
_entity_poly.pdbx_strand_id
1 'polypeptide(L)'
;MHPRTLIWLCLVGSIGAFGALGMWQHSRAVALRAERDRLIARQLGRARATAAEPSSAEQNELARLRRQHEERARALEDLAKLERALASESGELIASASDKPPAKENLPSLRGPMVKSAEWREAGAASPEATLESFVWAATRGETEKLATLLAIDEAGRKELATAFAQLSDEARASYGSPENMLATLIAVQVPQDLSAVGPVNSLRLSNGDVALRTRTERGGGLARDAVLTFRLVDGGWRLVVPREIAVGAVAAAVKTAPRGSP
;
A
#
# COMPACT_ATOMS: atom_id res chain seq x y z
N MET A 1 57.96 54.02 63.51
CA MET A 1 57.69 52.58 63.73
C MET A 1 56.70 52.11 62.67
N HIS A 2 57.12 51.14 61.84
CA HIS A 2 56.60 50.93 60.49
C HIS A 2 55.38 49.97 60.41
N PRO A 3 54.30 50.35 59.69
CA PRO A 3 53.09 49.54 59.52
C PRO A 3 53.17 48.48 58.39
N ARG A 4 54.37 48.03 57.98
CA ARG A 4 54.56 47.19 56.78
C ARG A 4 54.68 45.69 57.03
N THR A 5 54.74 45.24 58.29
CA THR A 5 54.94 43.80 58.62
C THR A 5 53.66 43.03 58.94
N LEU A 6 52.54 43.71 59.20
CA LEU A 6 51.27 43.06 59.58
C LEU A 6 50.43 42.56 58.38
N ILE A 7 50.72 43.02 57.17
CA ILE A 7 49.94 42.67 55.96
C ILE A 7 50.37 41.31 55.36
N TRP A 8 51.57 40.82 55.66
CA TRP A 8 52.08 39.56 55.08
C TRP A 8 51.55 38.28 55.73
N LEU A 9 51.02 38.35 56.97
CA LEU A 9 50.58 37.17 57.71
C LEU A 9 49.14 36.72 57.40
N CYS A 10 48.30 37.60 56.84
CA CYS A 10 46.93 37.23 56.45
C CYS A 10 46.84 36.57 55.06
N LEU A 11 47.89 36.65 54.22
CA LEU A 11 47.83 36.17 52.83
C LEU A 11 48.31 34.72 52.65
N VAL A 12 49.03 34.15 53.63
CA VAL A 12 49.53 32.76 53.56
C VAL A 12 48.53 31.76 54.15
N GLY A 13 47.63 32.18 55.05
CA GLY A 13 46.63 31.31 55.66
C GLY A 13 45.49 30.86 54.73
N SER A 14 45.23 31.59 53.64
CA SER A 14 44.11 31.31 52.73
C SER A 14 44.41 30.22 51.68
N ILE A 15 45.68 29.89 51.43
CA ILE A 15 46.06 28.94 50.36
C ILE A 15 45.88 27.47 50.82
N GLY A 16 46.00 27.16 52.12
CA GLY A 16 45.86 25.80 52.64
C GLY A 16 44.42 25.25 52.61
N ALA A 17 43.41 26.09 52.83
CA ALA A 17 42.01 25.66 52.93
C ALA A 17 41.39 25.31 51.56
N PHE A 18 41.83 25.97 50.48
CA PHE A 18 41.36 25.65 49.12
C PHE A 18 41.91 24.32 48.60
N GLY A 19 43.13 23.93 48.99
CA GLY A 19 43.71 22.64 48.61
C GLY A 19 42.94 21.45 49.17
N ALA A 20 42.55 21.51 50.45
CA ALA A 20 41.79 20.43 51.10
C ALA A 20 40.37 20.25 50.52
N LEU A 21 39.69 21.35 50.19
CA LEU A 21 38.36 21.30 49.58
C LEU A 21 38.42 20.79 48.13
N GLY A 22 39.42 21.21 47.35
CA GLY A 22 39.65 20.71 45.99
C GLY A 22 40.02 19.22 45.97
N MET A 23 40.86 18.77 46.90
CA MET A 23 41.25 17.36 47.03
C MET A 23 40.08 16.48 47.48
N TRP A 24 39.18 17.01 48.33
CA TRP A 24 37.94 16.33 48.72
C TRP A 24 36.91 16.24 47.59
N GLN A 25 36.77 17.28 46.77
CA GLN A 25 35.92 17.22 45.58
C GLN A 25 36.48 16.27 44.52
N HIS A 26 37.80 16.24 44.34
CA HIS A 26 38.47 15.36 43.38
C HIS A 26 38.33 13.89 43.78
N SER A 27 38.51 13.55 45.08
CA SER A 27 38.35 12.18 45.55
C SER A 27 36.91 11.66 45.42
N ARG A 28 35.90 12.52 45.65
CA ARG A 28 34.49 12.17 45.38
C ARG A 28 34.22 11.95 43.89
N ALA A 29 34.78 12.77 43.01
CA ALA A 29 34.64 12.58 41.56
C ALA A 29 35.27 11.27 41.08
N VAL A 30 36.43 10.89 41.63
CA VAL A 30 37.10 9.62 41.31
C VAL A 30 36.28 8.43 41.83
N ALA A 31 35.76 8.49 43.05
CA ALA A 31 34.92 7.44 43.61
C ALA A 31 33.64 7.22 42.78
N LEU A 32 32.96 8.29 42.37
CA LEU A 32 31.76 8.21 41.54
C LEU A 32 32.04 7.64 40.14
N ARG A 33 33.19 7.96 39.54
CA ARG A 33 33.60 7.37 38.26
C ARG A 33 33.84 5.87 38.40
N ALA A 34 34.55 5.45 39.43
CA ALA A 34 34.82 4.04 39.68
C ALA A 34 33.51 3.24 39.93
N GLU A 35 32.55 3.82 40.64
CA GLU A 35 31.26 3.19 40.88
C GLU A 35 30.40 3.11 39.62
N ARG A 36 30.35 4.17 38.81
CA ARG A 36 29.68 4.18 37.50
C ARG A 36 30.29 3.10 36.58
N ASP A 37 31.60 3.02 36.51
CA ASP A 37 32.28 2.07 35.63
C ASP A 37 32.05 0.62 36.10
N ARG A 38 31.94 0.38 37.42
CA ARG A 38 31.51 -0.92 37.97
C ARG A 38 30.08 -1.27 37.58
N LEU A 39 29.16 -0.30 37.62
CA LEU A 39 27.77 -0.53 37.20
C LEU A 39 27.67 -0.82 35.72
N ILE A 40 28.41 -0.08 34.88
CA ILE A 40 28.49 -0.34 33.43
C ILE A 40 29.06 -1.73 33.18
N ALA A 41 30.15 -2.13 33.85
CA ALA A 41 30.72 -3.46 33.71
C ALA A 41 29.75 -4.58 34.12
N ARG A 42 28.97 -4.38 35.20
CA ARG A 42 27.92 -5.33 35.62
C ARG A 42 26.76 -5.39 34.64
N GLN A 43 26.32 -4.26 34.11
CA GLN A 43 25.25 -4.21 33.12
C GLN A 43 25.69 -4.85 31.80
N LEU A 44 26.91 -4.58 31.34
CA LEU A 44 27.48 -5.25 30.16
C LEU A 44 27.68 -6.74 30.39
N GLY A 45 28.10 -7.16 31.59
CA GLY A 45 28.20 -8.57 31.96
C GLY A 45 26.84 -9.28 31.94
N ARG A 46 25.79 -8.65 32.49
CA ARG A 46 24.41 -9.16 32.44
C ARG A 46 23.86 -9.19 31.03
N ALA A 47 24.06 -8.12 30.26
CA ALA A 47 23.62 -8.02 28.87
C ALA A 47 24.32 -9.06 27.99
N ARG A 48 25.62 -9.31 28.21
CA ARG A 48 26.35 -10.40 27.55
C ARG A 48 25.87 -11.77 28.00
N ALA A 49 25.56 -11.97 29.28
CA ALA A 49 25.00 -13.24 29.76
C ALA A 49 23.60 -13.51 29.20
N THR A 50 22.77 -12.48 28.97
CA THR A 50 21.47 -12.61 28.29
C THR A 50 21.60 -12.72 26.76
N ALA A 51 22.65 -12.15 26.17
CA ALA A 51 22.91 -12.22 24.73
C ALA A 51 23.72 -13.45 24.31
N ALA A 52 24.29 -14.21 25.25
CA ALA A 52 25.24 -15.27 24.96
C ALA A 52 24.61 -16.54 24.37
N GLU A 53 23.30 -16.76 24.50
CA GLU A 53 22.64 -17.86 23.79
C GLU A 53 21.24 -17.41 23.35
N PRO A 54 21.00 -17.16 22.04
CA PRO A 54 19.63 -17.08 21.56
C PRO A 54 18.97 -18.39 21.96
N SER A 55 17.85 -18.28 22.68
CA SER A 55 17.13 -19.44 23.21
C SER A 55 16.93 -20.44 22.08
N SER A 56 17.01 -21.75 22.36
CA SER A 56 16.77 -22.77 21.33
C SER A 56 15.45 -22.54 20.58
N ALA A 57 14.47 -21.90 21.23
CA ALA A 57 13.23 -21.42 20.63
C ALA A 57 13.44 -20.34 19.54
N GLU A 58 14.29 -19.33 19.78
CA GLU A 58 14.60 -18.27 18.81
C GLU A 58 15.40 -18.80 17.63
N GLN A 59 16.34 -19.73 17.88
CA GLN A 59 17.09 -20.38 16.81
C GLN A 59 16.17 -21.23 15.91
N ASN A 60 15.22 -21.96 16.52
CA ASN A 60 14.21 -22.71 15.79
C ASN A 60 13.29 -21.80 14.99
N GLU A 61 12.88 -20.65 15.54
CA GLU A 61 12.04 -19.67 14.85
C GLU A 61 12.77 -19.02 13.67
N LEU A 62 14.04 -18.64 13.84
CA LEU A 62 14.86 -18.12 12.74
C LEU A 62 15.06 -19.17 11.63
N ALA A 63 15.29 -20.44 12.00
CA ALA A 63 15.37 -21.52 11.04
C ALA A 63 14.04 -21.72 10.28
N ARG A 64 12.91 -21.63 10.98
CA ARG A 64 11.57 -21.68 10.38
C ARG A 64 11.33 -20.54 9.39
N LEU A 65 11.65 -19.31 9.78
CA LEU A 65 11.50 -18.12 8.93
C LEU A 65 12.39 -18.19 7.68
N ARG A 66 13.63 -18.67 7.81
CA ARG A 66 14.52 -18.87 6.65
C ARG A 66 13.93 -19.87 5.65
N ARG A 67 13.38 -21.00 6.12
CA ARG A 67 12.69 -21.97 5.25
C ARG A 67 11.50 -21.33 4.53
N GLN A 68 10.66 -20.58 5.24
CA GLN A 68 9.52 -19.87 4.62
C GLN A 68 9.97 -18.86 3.54
N HIS A 69 11.06 -18.14 3.80
CA HIS A 69 11.64 -17.21 2.81
C HIS A 69 12.16 -17.94 1.57
N GLU A 70 12.84 -19.07 1.75
CA GLU A 70 13.31 -19.91 0.65
C GLU A 70 12.14 -20.49 -0.17
N GLU A 71 11.09 -20.97 0.50
CA GLU A 71 9.87 -21.46 -0.16
C GLU A 71 9.19 -20.36 -0.98
N ARG A 72 9.06 -19.16 -0.43
CA ARG A 72 8.49 -18.03 -1.14
C ARG A 72 9.34 -17.60 -2.33
N ALA A 73 10.67 -17.62 -2.19
CA ALA A 73 11.59 -17.30 -3.28
C ALA A 73 11.45 -18.32 -4.43
N ARG A 74 11.34 -19.62 -4.12
CA ARG A 74 11.09 -20.67 -5.11
C ARG A 74 9.75 -20.49 -5.81
N ALA A 75 8.68 -20.23 -5.07
CA ALA A 75 7.36 -20.00 -5.65
C ALA A 75 7.34 -18.79 -6.62
N LEU A 76 8.07 -17.72 -6.29
CA LEU A 76 8.20 -16.57 -7.19
C LEU A 76 9.02 -16.90 -8.44
N GLU A 77 10.06 -17.71 -8.32
CA GLU A 77 10.83 -18.19 -9.47
C GLU A 77 9.98 -19.07 -10.39
N ASP A 78 9.15 -19.95 -9.82
CA ASP A 78 8.24 -20.82 -10.56
C ASP A 78 7.15 -20.02 -11.27
N LEU A 79 6.59 -18.98 -10.63
CA LEU A 79 5.69 -18.04 -11.27
C LEU A 79 6.35 -17.34 -12.46
N ALA A 80 7.58 -16.84 -12.29
CA ALA A 80 8.31 -16.21 -13.39
C ALA A 80 8.62 -17.18 -14.54
N LYS A 81 8.85 -18.47 -14.25
CA LYS A 81 9.01 -19.51 -15.27
C LYS A 81 7.71 -19.78 -16.01
N LEU A 82 6.59 -19.90 -15.29
CA LEU A 82 5.26 -20.09 -15.89
C LEU A 82 4.85 -18.90 -16.75
N GLU A 83 5.10 -17.66 -16.30
CA GLU A 83 4.85 -16.46 -17.09
C GLU A 83 5.67 -16.45 -18.38
N ARG A 84 6.96 -16.83 -18.32
CA ARG A 84 7.79 -16.96 -19.53
C ARG A 84 7.29 -18.07 -20.45
N ALA A 85 6.88 -19.22 -19.91
CA ALA A 85 6.35 -20.33 -20.68
C ALA A 85 5.04 -19.94 -21.39
N LEU A 86 4.12 -19.27 -20.68
CA LEU A 86 2.90 -18.72 -21.26
C LEU A 86 3.19 -17.66 -22.31
N ALA A 87 4.19 -16.81 -22.10
CA ALA A 87 4.61 -15.81 -23.07
C ALA A 87 5.23 -16.44 -24.32
N SER A 88 6.04 -17.50 -24.18
CA SER A 88 6.59 -18.24 -25.32
C SER A 88 5.52 -19.04 -26.06
N GLU A 89 4.61 -19.70 -25.35
CA GLU A 89 3.51 -20.45 -25.96
C GLU A 89 2.53 -19.53 -26.69
N SER A 90 2.23 -18.36 -26.10
CA SER A 90 1.47 -17.31 -26.78
C SER A 90 2.23 -16.77 -28.01
N GLY A 91 3.55 -16.59 -27.92
CA GLY A 91 4.39 -16.16 -29.03
C GLY A 91 4.46 -17.19 -30.16
N GLU A 92 4.47 -18.48 -29.84
CA GLU A 92 4.51 -19.59 -30.79
C GLU A 92 3.15 -19.81 -31.46
N LEU A 93 2.04 -19.64 -30.73
CA LEU A 93 0.70 -19.56 -31.32
C LEU A 93 0.56 -18.36 -32.27
N ILE A 94 1.18 -17.22 -31.95
CA ILE A 94 1.23 -16.04 -32.84
C ILE A 94 2.10 -16.30 -34.07
N ALA A 95 3.25 -16.98 -33.92
CA ALA A 95 4.15 -17.31 -35.03
C ALA A 95 3.55 -18.39 -35.96
N SER A 96 2.89 -19.40 -35.40
CA SER A 96 2.23 -20.48 -36.14
C SER A 96 0.94 -20.01 -36.84
N ALA A 97 0.27 -18.99 -36.30
CA ALA A 97 -0.83 -18.29 -36.98
C ALA A 97 -0.36 -17.34 -38.11
N SER A 98 0.95 -17.11 -38.27
CA SER A 98 1.51 -16.16 -39.24
C SER A 98 1.87 -16.77 -40.60
N ASP A 99 1.72 -18.09 -40.80
CA ASP A 99 2.12 -18.79 -42.03
C ASP A 99 0.94 -19.08 -43.01
N LYS A 100 -0.26 -18.60 -42.68
CA LYS A 100 -1.41 -18.60 -43.58
C LYS A 100 -2.14 -17.29 -43.39
N PRO A 101 -2.23 -16.39 -44.39
CA PRO A 101 -2.88 -15.10 -44.19
C PRO A 101 -4.36 -15.35 -43.87
N PRO A 102 -4.84 -15.09 -42.64
CA PRO A 102 -6.26 -14.98 -42.45
C PRO A 102 -6.70 -13.67 -43.12
N ALA A 103 -7.85 -13.72 -43.79
CA ALA A 103 -8.46 -12.55 -44.39
C ALA A 103 -8.46 -11.39 -43.38
N LYS A 104 -8.03 -10.22 -43.85
CA LYS A 104 -8.00 -8.95 -43.10
C LYS A 104 -9.38 -8.67 -42.49
N GLU A 105 -9.60 -9.11 -41.26
CA GLU A 105 -10.58 -8.52 -40.38
C GLU A 105 -9.83 -7.44 -39.60
N ASN A 106 -10.05 -6.19 -40.01
CA ASN A 106 -9.50 -5.01 -39.36
C ASN A 106 -10.06 -4.92 -37.92
N LEU A 107 -9.49 -5.66 -36.98
CA LEU A 107 -9.67 -5.36 -35.56
C LEU A 107 -8.81 -4.13 -35.25
N PRO A 108 -9.40 -3.00 -34.83
CA PRO A 108 -8.64 -1.80 -34.53
C PRO A 108 -7.60 -2.13 -33.46
N SER A 109 -6.34 -1.83 -33.75
CA SER A 109 -5.29 -1.81 -32.74
C SER A 109 -5.58 -0.66 -31.78
N LEU A 110 -6.12 -0.98 -30.60
CA LEU A 110 -6.63 -0.04 -29.59
C LEU A 110 -5.49 0.65 -28.80
N ARG A 111 -4.62 1.38 -29.51
CA ARG A 111 -3.81 2.45 -28.91
C ARG A 111 -4.61 3.74 -28.99
N GLY A 112 -5.27 4.11 -27.89
CA GLY A 112 -6.01 5.36 -27.81
C GLY A 112 -5.11 6.51 -27.31
N PRO A 113 -5.43 7.77 -27.65
CA PRO A 113 -4.80 8.91 -26.99
C PRO A 113 -5.13 8.90 -25.50
N MET A 114 -4.22 9.41 -24.67
CA MET A 114 -4.54 9.71 -23.28
C MET A 114 -5.56 10.85 -23.23
N VAL A 115 -6.67 10.63 -22.53
CA VAL A 115 -7.72 11.64 -22.33
C VAL A 115 -7.39 12.38 -21.03
N LYS A 116 -7.27 13.71 -21.14
CA LYS A 116 -6.99 14.58 -19.99
C LYS A 116 -8.22 14.71 -19.10
N SER A 117 -8.01 14.98 -17.81
CA SER A 117 -9.09 15.09 -16.83
C SER A 117 -10.12 16.16 -17.15
N ALA A 118 -9.70 17.28 -17.76
CA ALA A 118 -10.58 18.35 -18.23
C ALA A 118 -11.52 17.92 -19.37
N GLU A 119 -11.20 16.82 -20.07
CA GLU A 119 -11.90 16.36 -21.27
C GLU A 119 -12.80 15.16 -21.00
N TRP A 120 -12.71 14.51 -19.83
CA TRP A 120 -13.52 13.34 -19.48
C TRP A 120 -15.02 13.65 -19.50
N ARG A 121 -15.79 12.72 -20.08
CA ARG A 121 -17.25 12.79 -20.21
C ARG A 121 -17.91 11.47 -19.83
N GLU A 122 -19.23 11.50 -19.66
CA GLU A 122 -20.05 10.28 -19.66
C GLU A 122 -20.12 9.75 -21.10
N ALA A 123 -19.19 8.86 -21.47
CA ALA A 123 -19.11 8.23 -22.78
C ALA A 123 -20.03 6.99 -22.91
N GLY A 124 -20.68 6.58 -21.81
CA GLY A 124 -21.54 5.41 -21.72
C GLY A 124 -20.77 4.09 -21.60
N ALA A 125 -21.42 3.00 -22.00
CA ALA A 125 -20.95 1.62 -21.81
C ALA A 125 -20.87 0.83 -23.15
N ALA A 126 -20.80 1.51 -24.28
CA ALA A 126 -20.82 0.87 -25.61
C ALA A 126 -19.51 0.11 -25.94
N SER A 127 -18.39 0.50 -25.32
CA SER A 127 -17.10 -0.18 -25.42
C SER A 127 -16.36 -0.19 -24.07
N PRO A 128 -15.33 -1.03 -23.88
CA PRO A 128 -14.49 -1.00 -22.69
C PRO A 128 -13.85 0.38 -22.43
N GLU A 129 -13.41 1.08 -23.47
CA GLU A 129 -12.81 2.41 -23.38
C GLU A 129 -13.83 3.47 -22.97
N ALA A 130 -15.02 3.45 -23.57
CA ALA A 130 -16.12 4.34 -23.19
C ALA A 130 -16.55 4.11 -21.73
N THR A 131 -16.56 2.83 -21.31
CA THR A 131 -16.85 2.45 -19.92
C THR A 131 -15.78 2.97 -18.97
N LEU A 132 -14.50 2.86 -19.35
CA LEU A 132 -13.39 3.40 -18.57
C LEU A 132 -13.49 4.93 -18.41
N GLU A 133 -13.76 5.66 -19.49
CA GLU A 133 -13.91 7.11 -19.43
C GLU A 133 -15.08 7.51 -18.52
N SER A 134 -16.23 6.86 -18.70
CA SER A 134 -17.42 7.09 -17.86
C SER A 134 -17.17 6.73 -16.39
N PHE A 135 -16.39 5.69 -16.14
CA PHE A 135 -16.02 5.26 -14.79
C PHE A 135 -15.17 6.32 -14.10
N VAL A 136 -14.11 6.80 -14.76
CA VAL A 136 -13.22 7.83 -14.18
C VAL A 136 -13.97 9.17 -14.03
N TRP A 137 -14.79 9.53 -15.03
CA TRP A 137 -15.67 10.69 -14.97
C TRP A 137 -16.61 10.63 -13.75
N ALA A 138 -17.30 9.51 -13.54
CA ALA A 138 -18.26 9.34 -12.46
C ALA A 138 -17.56 9.33 -11.09
N ALA A 139 -16.43 8.61 -10.98
CA ALA A 139 -15.66 8.55 -9.74
C ALA A 139 -15.10 9.91 -9.31
N THR A 140 -14.63 10.73 -10.26
CA THR A 140 -14.07 12.06 -9.93
C THR A 140 -15.13 13.12 -9.66
N ARG A 141 -16.36 12.94 -10.17
CA ARG A 141 -17.49 13.85 -9.90
C ARG A 141 -18.40 13.40 -8.75
N GLY A 142 -18.16 12.22 -8.17
CA GLY A 142 -18.99 11.68 -7.11
C GLY A 142 -20.35 11.18 -7.59
N GLU A 143 -20.48 10.82 -8.87
CA GLU A 143 -21.71 10.29 -9.48
C GLU A 143 -21.85 8.80 -9.13
N THR A 144 -22.08 8.51 -7.85
CA THR A 144 -22.04 7.16 -7.28
C THR A 144 -23.01 6.19 -7.93
N GLU A 145 -24.25 6.62 -8.20
CA GLU A 145 -25.27 5.77 -8.83
C GLU A 145 -24.83 5.36 -10.24
N LYS A 146 -24.31 6.32 -11.02
CA LYS A 146 -23.76 6.03 -12.36
C LYS A 146 -22.57 5.11 -12.27
N LEU A 147 -21.65 5.38 -11.35
CA LEU A 147 -20.49 4.53 -11.13
C LEU A 147 -20.91 3.09 -10.82
N ALA A 148 -21.92 2.87 -9.98
CA ALA A 148 -22.45 1.55 -9.65
C ALA A 148 -22.95 0.79 -10.89
N THR A 149 -23.61 1.47 -11.85
CA THR A 149 -24.09 0.83 -13.09
C THR A 149 -22.96 0.34 -14.01
N LEU A 150 -21.76 0.93 -13.88
CA LEU A 150 -20.59 0.56 -14.67
C LEU A 150 -19.81 -0.62 -14.08
N LEU A 151 -20.22 -1.15 -12.93
CA LEU A 151 -19.54 -2.27 -12.26
C LEU A 151 -20.23 -3.60 -12.56
N ALA A 152 -19.43 -4.61 -12.85
CA ALA A 152 -19.84 -6.01 -12.91
C ALA A 152 -19.31 -6.72 -11.65
N ILE A 153 -20.24 -7.17 -10.83
CA ILE A 153 -19.98 -7.95 -9.62
C ILE A 153 -20.58 -9.33 -9.86
N ASP A 154 -19.81 -10.38 -9.56
CA ASP A 154 -20.34 -11.73 -9.62
C ASP A 154 -21.34 -12.02 -8.49
N GLU A 155 -22.05 -13.14 -8.60
CA GLU A 155 -23.10 -13.49 -7.65
C GLU A 155 -22.58 -13.69 -6.22
N ALA A 156 -21.36 -14.21 -6.08
CA ALA A 156 -20.75 -14.41 -4.77
C ALA A 156 -20.42 -13.06 -4.10
N GLY A 157 -19.78 -12.15 -4.84
CA GLY A 157 -19.48 -10.80 -4.40
C GLY A 157 -20.73 -10.00 -4.07
N ARG A 158 -21.82 -10.13 -4.85
CA ARG A 158 -23.12 -9.50 -4.52
C ARG A 158 -23.68 -9.96 -3.18
N LYS A 159 -23.64 -11.28 -2.90
CA LYS A 159 -24.11 -11.82 -1.61
C LYS A 159 -23.30 -11.31 -0.43
N GLU A 160 -21.98 -11.24 -0.57
CA GLU A 160 -21.10 -10.70 0.48
C GLU A 160 -21.33 -9.21 0.71
N LEU A 161 -21.48 -8.45 -0.38
CA LEU A 161 -21.79 -7.03 -0.33
C LEU A 161 -23.12 -6.75 0.36
N ALA A 162 -24.17 -7.51 0.02
CA ALA A 162 -25.47 -7.41 0.67
C ALA A 162 -25.41 -7.77 2.16
N THR A 163 -24.66 -8.82 2.51
CA THR A 163 -24.46 -9.24 3.91
C THR A 163 -23.78 -8.14 4.72
N ALA A 164 -22.74 -7.52 4.18
CA ALA A 164 -22.03 -6.44 4.85
C ALA A 164 -22.85 -5.16 4.95
N PHE A 165 -23.59 -4.81 3.89
CA PHE A 165 -24.50 -3.69 3.90
C PHE A 165 -25.56 -3.83 5.01
N ALA A 166 -26.07 -5.05 5.23
CA ALA A 166 -27.03 -5.34 6.30
C ALA A 166 -26.45 -5.20 7.71
N GLN A 167 -25.12 -5.21 7.88
CA GLN A 167 -24.45 -5.00 9.18
C GLN A 167 -24.24 -3.51 9.52
N LEU A 168 -24.51 -2.60 8.57
CA LEU A 168 -24.41 -1.16 8.81
C LEU A 168 -25.58 -0.64 9.65
N SER A 169 -25.34 0.47 10.36
CA SER A 169 -26.41 1.21 11.03
C SER A 169 -27.44 1.74 10.03
N ASP A 170 -28.65 2.03 10.50
CA ASP A 170 -29.73 2.57 9.67
C ASP A 170 -29.32 3.89 8.98
N GLU A 171 -28.59 4.74 9.71
CA GLU A 171 -28.03 5.99 9.18
C GLU A 171 -27.03 5.74 8.04
N ALA A 172 -26.12 4.78 8.21
CA ALA A 172 -25.14 4.45 7.18
C ALA A 172 -25.80 3.78 5.95
N ARG A 173 -26.77 2.89 6.18
CA ARG A 173 -27.57 2.29 5.10
C ARG A 173 -28.36 3.34 4.33
N ALA A 174 -28.96 4.31 5.04
CA ALA A 174 -29.65 5.43 4.42
C ALA A 174 -28.70 6.33 3.61
N SER A 175 -27.48 6.54 4.11
CA SER A 175 -26.47 7.36 3.42
C SER A 175 -25.98 6.75 2.11
N TYR A 176 -25.81 5.42 2.07
CA TYR A 176 -25.38 4.72 0.85
C TYR A 176 -26.55 4.37 -0.09
N GLY A 177 -27.75 4.13 0.46
CA GLY A 177 -28.96 3.76 -0.28
C GLY A 177 -29.01 2.30 -0.73
N SER A 178 -27.92 1.74 -1.25
CA SER A 178 -27.83 0.33 -1.69
C SER A 178 -26.44 -0.28 -1.46
N PRO A 179 -26.32 -1.62 -1.43
CA PRO A 179 -25.03 -2.30 -1.38
C PRO A 179 -24.12 -1.92 -2.56
N GLU A 180 -24.66 -1.78 -3.76
CA GLU A 180 -23.92 -1.41 -4.97
C GLU A 180 -23.38 0.02 -4.89
N ASN A 181 -24.19 0.97 -4.40
CA ASN A 181 -23.77 2.35 -4.20
C ASN A 181 -22.69 2.47 -3.11
N MET A 182 -22.78 1.65 -2.05
CA MET A 182 -21.71 1.52 -1.07
C MET A 182 -20.39 1.10 -1.73
N LEU A 183 -20.40 0.03 -2.54
CA LEU A 183 -19.21 -0.42 -3.25
C LEU A 183 -18.66 0.66 -4.19
N ALA A 184 -19.53 1.27 -5.00
CA ALA A 184 -19.15 2.34 -5.92
C ALA A 184 -18.50 3.51 -5.18
N THR A 185 -19.05 3.93 -4.05
CA THR A 185 -18.45 4.98 -3.20
C THR A 185 -17.05 4.60 -2.73
N LEU A 186 -16.87 3.37 -2.25
CA LEU A 186 -15.57 2.90 -1.75
C LEU A 186 -14.52 2.79 -2.86
N ILE A 187 -14.94 2.42 -4.07
CA ILE A 187 -14.07 2.41 -5.25
C ILE A 187 -13.72 3.84 -5.68
N ALA A 188 -14.69 4.76 -5.68
CA ALA A 188 -14.44 6.16 -6.03
C ALA A 188 -13.37 6.81 -5.16
N VAL A 189 -13.34 6.49 -3.85
CA VAL A 189 -12.31 6.97 -2.91
C VAL A 189 -10.89 6.47 -3.27
N GLN A 190 -10.78 5.33 -3.96
CA GLN A 190 -9.48 4.82 -4.42
C GLN A 190 -8.98 5.53 -5.69
N VAL A 191 -9.86 6.24 -6.40
CA VAL A 191 -9.47 7.03 -7.56
C VAL A 191 -8.75 8.28 -7.07
N PRO A 192 -7.48 8.49 -7.47
CA PRO A 192 -6.71 9.64 -7.02
C PRO A 192 -7.35 10.95 -7.49
N GLN A 193 -7.50 11.91 -6.57
CA GLN A 193 -8.07 13.23 -6.88
C GLN A 193 -7.13 14.08 -7.77
N ASP A 194 -5.84 13.75 -7.78
CA ASP A 194 -4.81 14.37 -8.60
C ASP A 194 -4.62 13.68 -9.97
N LEU A 195 -5.53 12.78 -10.36
CA LEU A 195 -5.49 12.10 -11.66
C LEU A 195 -5.66 13.13 -12.80
N SER A 196 -4.65 13.24 -13.66
CA SER A 196 -4.59 14.25 -14.73
C SER A 196 -4.91 13.69 -16.11
N ALA A 197 -4.68 12.40 -16.34
CA ALA A 197 -5.02 11.75 -17.60
C ALA A 197 -5.15 10.23 -17.44
N VAL A 198 -5.98 9.62 -18.29
CA VAL A 198 -6.13 8.17 -18.41
C VAL A 198 -6.22 7.80 -19.88
N GLY A 199 -5.62 6.67 -20.26
CA GLY A 199 -5.76 6.16 -21.62
C GLY A 199 -5.47 4.67 -21.73
N PRO A 200 -6.05 3.99 -22.72
CA PRO A 200 -5.73 2.60 -23.02
C PRO A 200 -4.35 2.51 -23.69
N VAL A 201 -3.49 1.66 -23.15
CA VAL A 201 -2.18 1.32 -23.73
C VAL A 201 -2.31 0.14 -24.69
N ASN A 202 -3.07 -0.88 -24.26
CA ASN A 202 -3.35 -2.08 -25.05
C ASN A 202 -4.61 -2.77 -24.53
N SER A 203 -5.25 -3.56 -25.37
CA SER A 203 -6.40 -4.40 -25.02
C SER A 203 -6.12 -5.86 -25.40
N LEU A 204 -6.56 -6.81 -24.57
CA LEU A 204 -6.53 -8.23 -24.85
C LEU A 204 -7.93 -8.80 -24.64
N ARG A 205 -8.49 -9.46 -25.66
CA ARG A 205 -9.70 -10.24 -25.50
C ARG A 205 -9.35 -11.60 -24.88
N LEU A 206 -10.00 -11.93 -23.78
CA LEU A 206 -9.82 -13.17 -23.06
C LEU A 206 -10.70 -14.28 -23.66
N SER A 207 -10.35 -15.54 -23.38
CA SER A 207 -11.07 -16.72 -23.89
C SER A 207 -12.53 -16.80 -23.42
N ASN A 208 -12.84 -16.19 -22.28
CA ASN A 208 -14.20 -16.11 -21.73
C ASN A 208 -15.04 -14.96 -22.32
N GLY A 209 -14.52 -14.23 -23.31
CA GLY A 209 -15.19 -13.09 -23.96
C GLY A 209 -14.99 -11.75 -23.26
N ASP A 210 -14.43 -11.72 -22.05
CA ASP A 210 -14.05 -10.49 -21.35
C ASP A 210 -12.91 -9.78 -22.09
N VAL A 211 -12.73 -8.49 -21.82
CA VAL A 211 -11.63 -7.67 -22.37
C VAL A 211 -10.78 -7.14 -21.24
N ALA A 212 -9.50 -7.49 -21.24
CA ALA A 212 -8.50 -6.91 -20.36
C ALA A 212 -7.88 -5.67 -21.03
N LEU A 213 -8.07 -4.50 -20.44
CA LEU A 213 -7.52 -3.24 -20.88
C LEU A 213 -6.34 -2.87 -19.99
N ARG A 214 -5.13 -2.82 -20.57
CA ARG A 214 -3.98 -2.19 -19.91
C ARG A 214 -4.14 -0.68 -20.05
N THR A 215 -4.29 0.00 -18.93
CA THR A 215 -4.49 1.45 -18.86
C THR A 215 -3.25 2.12 -18.30
N ARG A 216 -2.93 3.31 -18.80
CA ARG A 216 -1.97 4.21 -18.17
C ARG A 216 -2.72 5.38 -17.55
N THR A 217 -2.41 5.65 -16.30
CA THR A 217 -2.89 6.80 -15.54
C THR A 217 -1.73 7.72 -15.23
N GLU A 218 -1.92 9.01 -15.42
CA GLU A 218 -0.99 10.06 -14.98
C GLU A 218 -1.60 10.86 -13.85
N ARG A 219 -0.76 11.24 -12.88
CA ARG A 219 -1.12 12.11 -11.78
C ARG A 219 -0.42 13.46 -11.88
N GLY A 220 -0.92 14.44 -11.13
CA GLY A 220 -0.23 15.71 -10.86
C GLY A 220 1.20 15.44 -10.37
N GLY A 221 2.19 16.00 -11.08
CA GLY A 221 3.61 15.76 -10.81
C GLY A 221 4.29 14.73 -11.75
N GLY A 222 3.58 14.23 -12.77
CA GLY A 222 4.16 13.41 -13.84
C GLY A 222 4.36 11.94 -13.49
N LEU A 223 3.82 11.48 -12.36
CA LEU A 223 3.84 10.06 -12.00
C LEU A 223 2.84 9.30 -12.87
N ALA A 224 3.36 8.46 -13.78
CA ALA A 224 2.57 7.52 -14.54
C ALA A 224 2.51 6.15 -13.85
N ARG A 225 1.35 5.49 -13.90
CA ARG A 225 1.15 4.11 -13.47
C ARG A 225 0.40 3.33 -14.53
N ASP A 226 0.77 2.08 -14.70
CA ASP A 226 0.02 1.14 -15.54
C ASP A 226 -0.83 0.24 -14.62
N ALA A 227 -2.03 -0.08 -15.07
CA ALA A 227 -2.93 -1.05 -14.44
C ALA A 227 -3.58 -1.91 -15.52
N VAL A 228 -4.10 -3.08 -15.13
CA VAL A 228 -4.92 -3.93 -16.01
C VAL A 228 -6.31 -4.00 -15.42
N LEU A 229 -7.30 -3.61 -16.21
CA LEU A 229 -8.71 -3.61 -15.84
C LEU A 229 -9.46 -4.58 -16.75
N THR A 230 -10.30 -5.44 -16.17
CA THR A 230 -11.08 -6.41 -16.94
C THR A 230 -12.51 -5.91 -17.11
N PHE A 231 -13.03 -6.00 -18.33
CA PHE A 231 -14.38 -5.57 -18.68
C PHE A 231 -15.19 -6.76 -19.20
N ARG A 232 -16.46 -6.79 -18.85
CA ARG A 232 -17.42 -7.82 -19.28
C ARG A 232 -18.62 -7.18 -19.95
N LEU A 233 -19.10 -7.78 -21.03
CA LEU A 233 -20.36 -7.39 -21.64
C LEU A 233 -21.53 -7.99 -20.85
N VAL A 234 -22.38 -7.14 -20.28
CA VAL A 234 -23.55 -7.51 -19.47
C VAL A 234 -24.76 -6.74 -19.99
N ASP A 235 -25.80 -7.45 -20.44
CA ASP A 235 -27.04 -6.86 -20.99
C ASP A 235 -26.79 -5.84 -22.11
N GLY A 236 -25.77 -6.07 -22.94
CA GLY A 236 -25.39 -5.18 -24.04
C GLY A 236 -24.54 -3.97 -23.66
N GLY A 237 -24.19 -3.80 -22.37
CA GLY A 237 -23.27 -2.77 -21.88
C GLY A 237 -21.99 -3.36 -21.30
N TRP A 238 -20.85 -2.77 -21.62
CA TRP A 238 -19.58 -3.13 -20.99
C TRP A 238 -19.54 -2.61 -19.55
N ARG A 239 -19.05 -3.45 -18.64
CA ARG A 239 -18.91 -3.12 -17.23
C ARG A 239 -17.56 -3.56 -16.73
N LEU A 240 -16.97 -2.76 -15.84
CA LEU A 240 -15.72 -3.06 -15.16
C LEU A 240 -15.95 -4.20 -14.18
N VAL A 241 -15.26 -5.33 -14.38
CA VAL A 241 -15.29 -6.47 -13.47
C VAL A 241 -14.58 -6.08 -12.19
N VAL A 242 -15.30 -6.17 -11.07
CA VAL A 242 -14.73 -6.01 -9.73
C VAL A 242 -14.44 -7.42 -9.20
N PRO A 243 -13.16 -7.81 -9.04
CA PRO A 243 -12.82 -9.08 -8.41
C PRO A 243 -13.39 -9.16 -7.00
N ARG A 244 -13.83 -10.35 -6.60
CA ARG A 244 -14.41 -10.59 -5.28
C ARG A 244 -13.52 -10.07 -4.16
N GLU A 245 -12.21 -10.24 -4.29
CA GLU A 245 -11.24 -9.82 -3.28
C GLU A 245 -11.28 -8.31 -3.03
N ILE A 246 -11.49 -7.52 -4.10
CA ILE A 246 -11.64 -6.07 -4.01
C ILE A 246 -12.98 -5.71 -3.39
N ALA A 247 -14.06 -6.38 -3.80
CA ALA A 247 -15.40 -6.15 -3.22
C ALA A 247 -15.44 -6.45 -1.71
N VAL A 248 -14.86 -7.59 -1.29
CA VAL A 248 -14.74 -8.01 0.12
C VAL A 248 -13.84 -7.06 0.90
N GLY A 249 -12.70 -6.65 0.33
CA GLY A 249 -11.79 -5.70 0.96
C GLY A 249 -12.44 -4.34 1.22
N ALA A 250 -13.19 -3.83 0.24
CA ALA A 250 -13.95 -2.59 0.37
C ALA A 250 -15.01 -2.70 1.49
N VAL A 251 -15.76 -3.80 1.49
CA VAL A 251 -16.74 -4.14 2.54
C VAL A 251 -16.12 -4.14 3.94
N ALA A 252 -14.99 -4.80 4.13
CA ALA A 252 -14.32 -4.87 5.43
C ALA A 252 -13.88 -3.49 5.93
N ALA A 253 -13.46 -2.62 5.01
CA ALA A 253 -13.13 -1.23 5.34
C ALA A 253 -14.37 -0.46 5.80
N ALA A 254 -15.49 -0.56 5.09
CA ALA A 254 -16.73 0.14 5.41
C ALA A 254 -17.28 -0.22 6.79
N VAL A 255 -17.32 -1.52 7.12
CA VAL A 255 -17.77 -1.99 8.45
C VAL A 255 -16.87 -1.48 9.56
N LYS A 256 -15.55 -1.39 9.32
CA LYS A 256 -14.59 -0.89 10.31
C LYS A 256 -14.74 0.61 10.57
N THR A 257 -15.08 1.40 9.55
CA THR A 257 -15.19 2.86 9.65
C THR A 257 -16.56 3.35 10.07
N ALA A 258 -17.60 2.51 9.99
CA ALA A 258 -18.94 2.89 10.40
C ALA A 258 -18.98 3.19 11.92
N PRO A 259 -19.58 4.32 12.35
CA PRO A 259 -19.78 4.59 13.76
C PRO A 259 -20.64 3.47 14.35
N ARG A 260 -20.12 2.77 15.35
CA ARG A 260 -20.89 1.76 16.07
C ARG A 260 -22.04 2.47 16.75
N GLY A 261 -23.25 2.28 16.24
CA GLY A 261 -24.46 2.77 16.88
C GLY A 261 -24.42 2.35 18.35
N SER A 262 -24.51 3.33 19.25
CA SER A 262 -24.69 3.01 20.67
C SER A 262 -26.04 2.32 20.84
N PRO A 263 -26.11 1.23 21.62
CA PRO A 263 -27.35 0.51 21.90
C PRO A 263 -28.37 1.37 22.64
#